data_AF-A0AAP0GW86-F1
#
_entry.id   AF-A0AAP0GW86-F1
#
_cell.length_a   1.000
_cell.length_b   1.000
_cell.length_c   1.000
_cell.angle_alpha   90.00
_cell.angle_beta   90.00
_cell.angle_gamma   90.00
#
_symmetry.space_group_name_H-M   'P 1'
#
loop_
_entity.id
_entity.type
_entity.pdbx_description
1 polymer ?
#
loop_
_entity_poly.entity_id
_entity_poly.type
_entity_poly.pdbx_seq_one_letter_code
_entity_poly.pdbx_strand_id
1 'polypeptide(L)'
;METWGWSTMLQFTLILALVFGLGLAVAIVIESFRRRFNHSHLEAHPIFEDPNSLKQVNCPYIYDPAEKYISLIVPAYNEELRLPGALDETMNYLQERAGKDQSFTYEVIIVDDGSKDGTKRVAFDFVRRYKVDNVRVVLLGKNQGKGEAIRKGMLHSRGKLLLMLDADGATKVDDMEKLENQILAVAKVKHQSAGDLSEAIQDIPVVAFGSRAHLEKKALATRKWYRNLLMKGFHVVVLLTAGPGVRDTQCGFKMFTRAAARKLFTNIRLKRWCFDVELVYLSKYFKIPIIEISVTWSEIPGSKVSALSILNMLWEMSLMSVGYRIGIWKISNRES
;
A
#
# COMPACT_ATOMS: atom_id res chain seq x y z
N MET A 1 -24.66 -44.80 -32.42
CA MET A 1 -24.06 -43.73 -31.62
C MET A 1 -22.96 -43.10 -32.46
N GLU A 2 -23.24 -41.96 -33.09
CA GLU A 2 -22.22 -41.23 -33.86
C GLU A 2 -21.16 -40.70 -32.91
N THR A 3 -19.97 -41.27 -32.98
CA THR A 3 -18.79 -40.76 -32.27
C THR A 3 -18.43 -39.43 -32.92
N TRP A 4 -18.62 -38.34 -32.18
CA TRP A 4 -18.17 -37.01 -32.58
C TRP A 4 -16.70 -37.08 -33.00
N GLY A 5 -16.41 -36.76 -34.26
CA GLY A 5 -15.04 -36.80 -34.78
C GLY A 5 -14.17 -35.82 -34.00
N TRP A 6 -12.92 -36.19 -33.73
CA TRP A 6 -11.95 -35.37 -32.99
C TRP A 6 -11.88 -33.90 -33.47
N SER A 7 -12.09 -33.66 -34.77
CA SER A 7 -12.18 -32.32 -35.37
C SER A 7 -13.37 -31.49 -34.85
N THR A 8 -14.55 -32.11 -34.72
CA THR A 8 -15.74 -31.45 -34.16
C THR A 8 -15.53 -31.13 -32.68
N MET A 9 -15.03 -32.06 -31.86
CA MET A 9 -14.72 -31.77 -30.46
C MET A 9 -13.68 -30.65 -30.29
N LEU A 10 -12.66 -30.60 -31.16
CA LEU A 10 -11.68 -29.51 -31.14
C LEU A 10 -12.30 -28.16 -31.55
N GLN A 11 -13.15 -28.13 -32.58
CA GLN A 11 -13.84 -26.91 -32.99
C GLN A 11 -14.77 -26.38 -31.88
N PHE A 12 -15.55 -27.27 -31.25
CA PHE A 12 -16.41 -26.89 -30.14
C PHE A 12 -15.62 -26.37 -28.93
N THR A 13 -14.49 -27.00 -28.58
CA THR A 13 -13.65 -26.50 -27.48
C THR A 13 -13.01 -25.15 -27.80
N LEU A 14 -12.56 -24.92 -29.04
CA LEU A 14 -12.04 -23.62 -29.48
C LEU A 14 -13.11 -22.52 -29.46
N ILE A 15 -14.33 -22.82 -29.92
CA ILE A 15 -15.46 -21.88 -29.89
C ILE A 15 -15.80 -21.55 -28.42
N LEU A 16 -15.90 -22.54 -27.55
CA LEU A 16 -16.16 -22.32 -26.12
C LEU A 16 -15.06 -21.46 -25.47
N ALA A 17 -13.79 -21.73 -25.78
CA ALA A 17 -12.66 -20.94 -25.29
C ALA A 17 -12.72 -19.48 -25.79
N LEU A 18 -13.09 -19.26 -27.06
CA LEU A 18 -13.24 -17.93 -27.64
C LEU A 18 -14.41 -17.16 -27.03
N VAL A 19 -15.58 -17.80 -26.88
CA VAL A 19 -16.76 -17.20 -26.24
C VAL A 19 -16.44 -16.83 -24.78
N PHE A 20 -15.78 -17.73 -24.05
CA PHE A 20 -15.34 -17.47 -22.68
C PHE A 20 -14.34 -16.31 -22.63
N GLY A 21 -13.34 -16.30 -23.52
CA GLY A 21 -12.34 -15.24 -23.62
C GLY A 21 -12.94 -13.87 -23.91
N LEU A 22 -13.90 -13.81 -24.85
CA LEU A 22 -14.64 -12.59 -25.17
C LEU A 22 -15.50 -12.13 -23.99
N GLY A 23 -16.22 -13.04 -23.34
CA GLY A 23 -17.00 -12.74 -22.14
C GLY A 23 -16.14 -12.18 -21.01
N LEU A 24 -14.96 -12.77 -20.78
CA LEU A 24 -14.01 -12.28 -19.79
C LEU A 24 -13.47 -10.89 -20.14
N ALA A 25 -13.13 -10.64 -21.40
CA ALA A 25 -12.67 -9.32 -21.85
C ALA A 25 -13.74 -8.23 -21.66
N VAL A 26 -14.99 -8.53 -22.01
CA VAL A 26 -16.13 -7.64 -21.79
C VAL A 26 -16.34 -7.39 -20.29
N ALA A 27 -16.28 -8.42 -19.45
CA ALA A 27 -16.39 -8.29 -18.00
C ALA A 27 -15.30 -7.39 -17.42
N ILE A 28 -14.06 -7.51 -17.89
CA ILE A 28 -12.93 -6.65 -17.48
C ILE A 28 -13.23 -5.19 -17.85
N VAL A 29 -13.66 -4.91 -19.08
CA VAL A 29 -13.97 -3.53 -19.52
C VAL A 29 -15.11 -2.93 -18.70
N ILE A 30 -16.21 -3.67 -18.52
CA ILE A 30 -17.37 -3.24 -17.72
C ILE A 30 -16.93 -2.94 -16.28
N GLU A 31 -16.17 -3.83 -15.67
CA GLU A 31 -15.72 -3.66 -14.30
C GLU A 31 -14.71 -2.51 -14.15
N SER A 32 -13.78 -2.35 -15.10
CA SER A 32 -12.90 -1.19 -15.15
C SER A 32 -13.70 0.10 -15.26
N PHE A 33 -14.76 0.13 -16.08
CA PHE A 33 -15.66 1.28 -16.18
C PHE A 33 -16.42 1.56 -14.89
N ARG A 34 -16.91 0.53 -14.20
CA ARG A 34 -17.58 0.64 -12.90
C ARG A 34 -16.66 1.24 -11.84
N ARG A 35 -15.37 0.86 -11.85
CA ARG A 35 -14.36 1.32 -10.88
C ARG A 35 -13.69 2.66 -11.23
N ARG A 36 -14.08 3.34 -12.30
CA ARG A 36 -13.39 4.56 -12.78
C ARG A 36 -13.30 5.68 -11.73
N PHE A 37 -14.30 5.77 -10.85
CA PHE A 37 -14.40 6.75 -9.77
C PHE A 37 -13.99 6.21 -8.40
N ASN A 38 -13.33 5.05 -8.32
CA ASN A 38 -12.87 4.54 -7.03
C ASN A 38 -11.86 5.49 -6.34
N HIS A 39 -11.09 6.23 -7.10
CA HIS A 39 -10.17 7.23 -6.55
C HIS A 39 -10.89 8.39 -5.82
N SER A 40 -12.19 8.61 -6.03
CA SER A 40 -12.95 9.74 -5.49
C SER A 40 -13.91 9.37 -4.35
N HIS A 41 -13.72 8.21 -3.69
CA HIS A 41 -14.69 7.65 -2.74
C HIS A 41 -15.23 8.65 -1.69
N LEU A 42 -16.49 9.07 -1.93
CA LEU A 42 -17.43 9.82 -1.08
C LEU A 42 -17.98 8.99 0.11
N GLU A 43 -17.28 7.95 0.56
CA GLU A 43 -17.66 7.29 1.82
C GLU A 43 -17.02 8.10 2.96
N ALA A 44 -17.88 8.85 3.66
CA ALA A 44 -17.71 9.67 4.86
C ALA A 44 -16.27 10.04 5.25
N HIS A 45 -16.01 11.33 5.47
CA HIS A 45 -14.75 11.77 6.07
C HIS A 45 -14.47 10.95 7.33
N PRO A 46 -13.26 10.37 7.47
CA PRO A 46 -12.97 9.60 8.66
C PRO A 46 -13.08 10.51 9.86
N ILE A 47 -13.69 9.99 10.91
CA ILE A 47 -13.83 10.69 12.18
C ILE A 47 -12.74 10.14 13.09
N PHE A 48 -11.88 11.04 13.55
CA PHE A 48 -10.97 10.72 14.65
C PHE A 48 -11.68 11.06 15.94
N GLU A 49 -11.76 10.09 16.84
CA GLU A 49 -12.35 10.27 18.16
C GLU A 49 -11.26 9.99 19.20
N ASP A 50 -11.07 10.92 20.14
CA ASP A 50 -10.23 10.65 21.30
C ASP A 50 -11.02 9.75 22.27
N PRO A 51 -10.59 8.50 22.50
CA PRO A 51 -11.32 7.56 23.35
C PRO A 51 -11.35 7.95 24.83
N ASN A 52 -10.59 8.98 25.25
CA ASN A 52 -10.63 9.51 26.60
C ASN A 52 -11.67 10.63 26.76
N SER A 53 -11.72 11.57 25.81
CA SER A 53 -12.62 12.73 25.88
C SER A 53 -13.93 12.58 25.09
N LEU A 54 -14.01 11.56 24.22
CA LEU A 54 -15.09 11.34 23.24
C LEU A 54 -15.35 12.53 22.31
N LYS A 55 -14.39 13.47 22.25
CA LYS A 55 -14.46 14.61 21.34
C LYS A 55 -13.96 14.19 19.96
N GLN A 56 -14.64 14.67 18.94
CA GLN A 56 -14.13 14.61 17.58
C GLN A 56 -12.87 15.46 17.48
N VAL A 57 -11.83 14.88 16.90
CA VAL A 57 -10.54 15.53 16.65
C VAL A 57 -10.50 15.96 15.19
N ASN A 58 -9.74 17.01 14.91
CA ASN A 58 -9.52 17.47 13.53
C ASN A 58 -9.09 16.30 12.63
N CYS A 59 -9.69 16.23 11.45
CA CYS A 59 -9.40 15.23 10.44
C CYS A 59 -8.59 15.88 9.32
N PRO A 60 -7.25 15.95 9.47
CA PRO A 60 -6.39 16.54 8.46
C PRO A 60 -6.52 15.77 7.16
N TYR A 61 -6.25 16.45 6.07
CA TYR A 61 -6.18 15.88 4.75
C TYR A 61 -4.79 16.12 4.13
N ILE A 62 -4.42 15.30 3.16
CA ILE A 62 -3.05 15.29 2.62
C ILE A 62 -2.61 16.63 2.02
N TYR A 63 -3.55 17.50 1.65
CA TYR A 63 -3.28 18.85 1.15
C TYR A 63 -3.07 19.91 2.25
N ASP A 64 -3.41 19.60 3.49
CA ASP A 64 -3.11 20.47 4.63
C ASP A 64 -1.58 20.54 4.88
N PRO A 65 -1.08 21.61 5.51
CA PRO A 65 0.31 21.70 5.94
C PRO A 65 0.70 20.52 6.85
N ALA A 66 1.95 20.05 6.74
CA ALA A 66 2.45 19.01 7.63
C ALA A 66 2.63 19.55 9.07
N GLU A 67 2.12 18.81 10.05
CA GLU A 67 2.28 19.11 11.49
C GLU A 67 3.30 18.20 12.17
N LYS A 68 3.62 17.06 11.56
CA LYS A 68 4.54 16.05 12.09
C LYS A 68 5.71 15.84 11.13
N TYR A 69 6.84 15.37 11.64
CA TYR A 69 7.95 14.94 10.80
C TYR A 69 7.57 13.68 10.01
N ILE A 70 6.98 12.67 10.66
CA ILE A 70 6.60 11.42 10.02
C ILE A 70 5.24 10.88 10.48
N SER A 71 4.47 10.30 9.56
CA SER A 71 3.28 9.50 9.87
C SER A 71 3.52 8.05 9.50
N LEU A 72 3.25 7.12 10.43
CA LEU A 72 3.29 5.69 10.17
C LEU A 72 1.85 5.18 9.99
N ILE A 73 1.56 4.57 8.86
CA ILE A 73 0.24 4.06 8.49
C ILE A 73 0.27 2.54 8.63
N VAL A 74 -0.55 2.02 9.55
CA VAL A 74 -0.61 0.60 9.89
C VAL A 74 -2.01 0.06 9.57
N PRO A 75 -2.19 -0.69 8.47
CA PRO A 75 -3.48 -1.29 8.12
C PRO A 75 -3.71 -2.54 8.99
N ALA A 76 -4.89 -2.66 9.61
CA ALA A 76 -5.23 -3.77 10.47
C ALA A 76 -6.55 -4.43 10.03
N TYR A 77 -6.52 -5.76 9.86
CA TYR A 77 -7.72 -6.57 9.62
C TYR A 77 -7.60 -7.92 10.31
N ASN A 78 -8.34 -8.08 11.42
CA ASN A 78 -8.26 -9.24 12.29
C ASN A 78 -6.83 -9.54 12.75
N GLU A 79 -6.22 -8.56 13.42
CA GLU A 79 -4.84 -8.51 13.89
C GLU A 79 -4.71 -8.43 15.41
N GLU A 80 -5.75 -8.81 16.17
CA GLU A 80 -5.76 -8.65 17.64
C GLU A 80 -4.54 -9.25 18.35
N LEU A 81 -3.98 -10.32 17.78
CA LEU A 81 -2.83 -11.05 18.33
C LEU A 81 -1.47 -10.51 17.84
N ARG A 82 -1.41 -9.91 16.64
CA ARG A 82 -0.16 -9.48 16.00
C ARG A 82 0.12 -7.99 16.17
N LEU A 83 -0.95 -7.19 16.17
CA LEU A 83 -0.89 -5.74 16.28
C LEU A 83 -0.17 -5.24 17.55
N PRO A 84 -0.38 -5.81 18.77
CA PRO A 84 0.27 -5.31 19.97
C PRO A 84 1.80 -5.36 19.89
N GLY A 85 2.37 -6.51 19.50
CA GLY A 85 3.82 -6.67 19.42
C GLY A 85 4.46 -5.74 18.37
N ALA A 86 3.83 -5.64 17.20
CA ALA A 86 4.30 -4.75 16.13
C ALA A 86 4.26 -3.27 16.55
N LEU A 87 3.18 -2.85 17.22
CA LEU A 87 3.03 -1.47 17.67
C LEU A 87 3.92 -1.15 18.88
N ASP A 88 4.09 -2.05 19.84
CA ASP A 88 4.99 -1.82 20.98
C ASP A 88 6.45 -1.65 20.50
N GLU A 89 6.91 -2.49 19.57
CA GLU A 89 8.23 -2.31 18.91
C GLU A 89 8.33 -0.95 18.22
N THR A 90 7.32 -0.59 17.44
CA THR A 90 7.25 0.69 16.71
C THR A 90 7.28 1.89 17.66
N MET A 91 6.45 1.87 18.71
CA MET A 91 6.34 2.98 19.66
C MET A 91 7.60 3.15 20.48
N ASN A 92 8.25 2.06 20.91
CA ASN A 92 9.53 2.12 21.63
C ASN A 92 10.60 2.83 20.79
N TYR A 93 10.76 2.43 19.52
CA TYR A 93 11.71 3.06 18.60
C TYR A 93 11.40 4.55 18.39
N LEU A 94 10.12 4.91 18.16
CA LEU A 94 9.72 6.30 17.92
C LEU A 94 9.94 7.20 19.16
N GLN A 95 9.62 6.69 20.36
CA GLN A 95 9.85 7.42 21.61
C GLN A 95 11.33 7.60 21.89
N GLU A 96 12.16 6.58 21.65
CA GLU A 96 13.61 6.67 21.80
C GLU A 96 14.19 7.73 20.86
N ARG A 97 13.76 7.74 19.59
CA ARG A 97 14.21 8.72 18.60
C ARG A 97 13.76 10.15 18.96
N ALA A 98 12.51 10.33 19.35
CA ALA A 98 12.00 11.64 19.81
C ALA A 98 12.70 12.13 21.09
N GLY A 99 13.13 11.21 21.97
CA GLY A 99 13.93 11.54 23.15
C GLY A 99 15.34 12.04 22.80
N LYS A 100 15.93 11.54 21.70
CA LYS A 100 17.25 11.96 21.21
C LYS A 100 17.21 13.25 20.38
N ASP A 101 16.12 13.48 19.66
CA ASP A 101 15.94 14.63 18.76
C ASP A 101 14.56 15.26 18.97
N GLN A 102 14.52 16.43 19.61
CA GLN A 102 13.29 17.18 19.90
C GLN A 102 12.58 17.68 18.63
N SER A 103 13.28 17.76 17.49
CA SER A 103 12.67 18.14 16.20
C SER A 103 11.92 16.97 15.55
N PHE A 104 12.20 15.74 15.98
CA PHE A 104 11.53 14.55 15.48
C PHE A 104 10.15 14.38 16.12
N THR A 105 9.11 14.73 15.37
CA THR A 105 7.71 14.52 15.76
C THR A 105 7.06 13.45 14.91
N TYR A 106 6.24 12.60 15.51
CA TYR A 106 5.64 11.48 14.80
C TYR A 106 4.15 11.34 15.09
N GLU A 107 3.50 10.53 14.26
CA GLU A 107 2.22 9.93 14.60
C GLU A 107 2.10 8.53 14.00
N VAL A 108 1.28 7.69 14.63
CA VAL A 108 0.89 6.38 14.12
C VAL A 108 -0.61 6.38 13.85
N ILE A 109 -0.99 6.01 12.63
CA ILE A 109 -2.38 5.93 12.17
C ILE A 109 -2.69 4.46 11.96
N ILE A 110 -3.48 3.89 12.87
CA ILE A 110 -3.98 2.52 12.77
C ILE A 110 -5.28 2.58 11.97
N VAL A 111 -5.35 1.85 10.86
CA VAL A 111 -6.55 1.81 10.02
C VAL A 111 -7.20 0.45 10.12
N ASP A 112 -8.29 0.36 10.89
CA ASP A 112 -9.08 -0.85 11.02
C ASP A 112 -10.00 -1.02 9.79
N ASP A 113 -9.72 -2.05 8.99
CA ASP A 113 -10.45 -2.40 7.77
C ASP A 113 -11.70 -3.24 8.09
N GLY A 114 -12.46 -2.83 9.11
CA GLY A 114 -13.70 -3.50 9.54
C GLY A 114 -13.45 -4.88 10.15
N SER A 115 -12.55 -4.97 11.13
CA SER A 115 -12.23 -6.22 11.82
C SER A 115 -13.44 -6.77 12.58
N LYS A 116 -13.48 -8.10 12.72
CA LYS A 116 -14.52 -8.84 13.46
C LYS A 116 -14.04 -9.37 14.81
N ASP A 117 -12.75 -9.23 15.10
CA ASP A 117 -12.11 -9.64 16.35
C ASP A 117 -11.85 -8.42 17.28
N GLY A 118 -11.01 -8.59 18.30
CA GLY A 118 -10.63 -7.55 19.25
C GLY A 118 -9.70 -6.45 18.71
N THR A 119 -9.34 -6.43 17.41
CA THR A 119 -8.40 -5.47 16.82
C THR A 119 -8.76 -4.03 17.14
N LYS A 120 -10.05 -3.68 17.04
CA LYS A 120 -10.55 -2.34 17.34
C LYS A 120 -10.24 -1.91 18.77
N ARG A 121 -10.48 -2.80 19.75
CA ARG A 121 -10.20 -2.54 21.17
C ARG A 121 -8.71 -2.31 21.37
N VAL A 122 -7.87 -3.20 20.83
CA VAL A 122 -6.41 -3.08 20.90
C VAL A 122 -5.96 -1.72 20.36
N ALA A 123 -6.43 -1.32 19.18
CA ALA A 123 -6.07 -0.04 18.58
C ALA A 123 -6.43 1.16 19.48
N PHE A 124 -7.61 1.16 20.10
CA PHE A 124 -8.01 2.22 21.04
C PHE A 124 -7.19 2.23 22.33
N ASP A 125 -6.75 1.06 22.83
CA ASP A 125 -5.88 0.99 24.00
C ASP A 125 -4.53 1.68 23.74
N PHE A 126 -3.99 1.59 22.52
CA PHE A 126 -2.80 2.34 22.10
C PHE A 126 -3.04 3.86 22.07
N VAL A 127 -4.20 4.32 21.59
CA VAL A 127 -4.56 5.75 21.64
C VAL A 127 -4.62 6.25 23.08
N ARG A 128 -5.20 5.46 24.01
CA ARG A 128 -5.26 5.81 25.43
C ARG A 128 -3.88 5.92 26.06
N ARG A 129 -2.99 4.96 25.73
CA ARG A 129 -1.62 4.90 26.25
C ARG A 129 -0.76 6.06 25.74
N TYR A 130 -0.82 6.38 24.45
CA TYR A 130 0.11 7.32 23.80
C TYR A 130 -0.49 8.68 23.43
N LYS A 131 -1.78 8.89 23.72
CA LYS A 131 -2.58 10.08 23.40
C LYS A 131 -2.89 10.23 21.91
N VAL A 132 -4.00 10.90 21.63
CA VAL A 132 -4.54 11.09 20.27
C VAL A 132 -3.62 11.89 19.35
N ASP A 133 -2.69 12.66 19.92
CA ASP A 133 -1.70 13.40 19.12
C ASP A 133 -0.61 12.51 18.52
N ASN A 134 -0.26 11.38 19.16
CA ASN A 134 0.76 10.45 18.67
C ASN A 134 0.16 9.19 18.05
N VAL A 135 -1.04 8.78 18.45
CA VAL A 135 -1.71 7.60 17.90
C VAL A 135 -3.15 7.92 17.57
N ARG A 136 -3.56 7.64 16.33
CA ARG A 136 -4.92 7.84 15.83
C ARG A 136 -5.46 6.57 15.22
N VAL A 137 -6.78 6.39 15.25
CA VAL A 137 -7.46 5.23 14.68
C VAL A 137 -8.46 5.70 13.64
N VAL A 138 -8.41 5.08 12.46
CA VAL A 138 -9.42 5.22 11.40
C VAL A 138 -10.21 3.91 11.32
N LEU A 139 -11.53 4.00 11.40
CA LEU A 139 -12.42 2.84 11.28
C LEU A 139 -13.11 2.86 9.92
N LEU A 140 -12.90 1.85 9.09
CA LEU A 140 -13.59 1.74 7.79
C LEU A 140 -14.98 1.11 7.90
N GLY A 141 -15.30 0.48 9.03
CA GLY A 141 -16.61 -0.13 9.34
C GLY A 141 -16.92 -1.42 8.59
N LYS A 142 -16.36 -1.63 7.39
CA LYS A 142 -16.42 -2.85 6.60
C LYS A 142 -15.08 -3.10 5.91
N ASN A 143 -14.78 -4.37 5.64
CA ASN A 143 -13.58 -4.74 4.89
C ASN A 143 -13.65 -4.24 3.44
N GLN A 144 -12.83 -3.25 3.12
CA GLN A 144 -12.64 -2.68 1.79
C GLN A 144 -11.36 -3.22 1.12
N GLY A 145 -10.38 -3.63 1.93
CA GLY A 145 -9.10 -4.17 1.52
C GLY A 145 -7.92 -3.30 1.94
N LYS A 146 -6.74 -3.92 2.00
CA LYS A 146 -5.48 -3.29 2.42
C LYS A 146 -5.18 -1.97 1.69
N GLY A 147 -5.33 -1.94 0.38
CA GLY A 147 -5.11 -0.74 -0.43
C GLY A 147 -5.99 0.44 -0.04
N GLU A 148 -7.27 0.21 0.30
CA GLU A 148 -8.16 1.28 0.78
C GLU A 148 -7.77 1.72 2.20
N ALA A 149 -7.44 0.77 3.09
CA ALA A 149 -6.97 1.09 4.44
C ALA A 149 -5.72 1.97 4.40
N ILE A 150 -4.72 1.59 3.61
CA ILE A 150 -3.52 2.40 3.39
C ILE A 150 -3.85 3.74 2.78
N ARG A 151 -4.67 3.77 1.72
CA ARG A 151 -5.08 5.01 1.06
C ARG A 151 -5.71 5.99 2.05
N LYS A 152 -6.66 5.54 2.87
CA LYS A 152 -7.31 6.37 3.89
C LYS A 152 -6.31 6.86 4.94
N GLY A 153 -5.43 5.99 5.45
CA GLY A 153 -4.39 6.41 6.40
C GLY A 153 -3.42 7.43 5.81
N MET A 154 -3.00 7.24 4.55
CA MET A 154 -2.10 8.16 3.84
C MET A 154 -2.77 9.51 3.62
N LEU A 155 -4.02 9.52 3.15
CA LEU A 155 -4.77 10.74 2.85
C LEU A 155 -5.11 11.58 4.08
N HIS A 156 -5.11 10.98 5.27
CA HIS A 156 -5.44 11.66 6.54
C HIS A 156 -4.25 11.79 7.51
N SER A 157 -3.04 11.72 6.94
CA SER A 157 -1.79 11.87 7.66
C SER A 157 -1.38 13.34 7.84
N ARG A 158 -0.49 13.61 8.79
CA ARG A 158 0.10 14.93 9.12
C ARG A 158 1.60 15.03 8.87
N GLY A 159 2.28 13.94 8.53
CA GLY A 159 3.74 13.84 8.44
C GLY A 159 4.33 14.41 7.15
N LYS A 160 5.49 15.07 7.21
CA LYS A 160 6.28 15.42 6.00
C LYS A 160 6.65 14.16 5.20
N LEU A 161 6.98 13.10 5.92
CA LEU A 161 7.17 11.74 5.41
C LEU A 161 6.02 10.84 5.85
N LEU A 162 5.65 9.88 5.00
CA LEU A 162 4.64 8.88 5.31
C LEU A 162 5.23 7.49 5.10
N LEU A 163 5.19 6.66 6.13
CA LEU A 163 5.65 5.28 6.08
C LEU A 163 4.44 4.35 6.15
N MET A 164 4.32 3.45 5.17
CA MET A 164 3.48 2.28 5.30
C MET A 164 4.24 1.18 6.05
N LEU A 165 3.60 0.55 7.03
CA LEU A 165 4.13 -0.57 7.82
C LEU A 165 3.04 -1.62 8.04
N ASP A 166 3.36 -2.91 7.84
CA ASP A 166 2.42 -4.00 8.09
C ASP A 166 2.17 -4.22 9.60
N ALA A 167 0.93 -4.54 9.98
CA ALA A 167 0.51 -4.75 11.37
C ALA A 167 1.07 -6.00 12.04
N ASP A 168 1.87 -6.81 11.33
CA ASP A 168 2.39 -8.07 11.85
C ASP A 168 3.84 -8.01 12.34
N GLY A 169 4.50 -6.86 12.19
CA GLY A 169 5.87 -6.68 12.65
C GLY A 169 6.90 -7.48 11.83
N ALA A 170 6.54 -7.94 10.62
CA ALA A 170 7.45 -8.72 9.79
C ALA A 170 8.66 -7.92 9.31
N THR A 171 8.57 -6.59 9.22
CA THR A 171 9.70 -5.71 8.89
C THR A 171 10.12 -4.92 10.12
N LYS A 172 11.44 -4.82 10.35
CA LYS A 172 12.00 -4.05 11.47
C LYS A 172 11.83 -2.55 11.26
N VAL A 173 11.30 -1.86 12.28
CA VAL A 173 11.02 -0.42 12.23
C VAL A 173 12.31 0.40 12.09
N ASP A 174 13.43 -0.09 12.63
CA ASP A 174 14.75 0.54 12.54
C ASP A 174 15.21 0.78 11.09
N ASP A 175 14.75 -0.05 10.14
CA ASP A 175 15.06 0.13 8.73
C ASP A 175 14.39 1.35 8.09
N MET A 176 13.51 2.05 8.82
CA MET A 176 12.93 3.32 8.42
C MET A 176 14.02 4.35 8.09
N GLU A 177 15.11 4.37 8.87
CA GLU A 177 16.24 5.29 8.65
C GLU A 177 16.92 5.03 7.30
N LYS A 178 16.97 3.77 6.85
CA LYS A 178 17.54 3.44 5.53
C LYS A 178 16.71 4.06 4.41
N LEU A 179 15.39 3.98 4.50
CA LEU A 179 14.48 4.58 3.50
C LEU A 179 14.57 6.10 3.55
N GLU A 180 14.53 6.69 4.74
CA GLU A 180 14.62 8.13 4.97
C GLU A 180 15.92 8.72 4.40
N ASN A 181 17.06 8.12 4.72
CA ASN A 181 18.37 8.56 4.23
C ASN A 181 18.47 8.55 2.70
N GLN A 182 17.85 7.55 2.05
CA GLN A 182 17.83 7.48 0.58
C GLN A 182 16.91 8.54 -0.04
N ILE A 183 15.75 8.81 0.56
CA ILE A 183 14.88 9.92 0.13
C ILE A 183 15.63 11.24 0.26
N LEU A 184 16.28 11.49 1.39
CA LEU A 184 17.08 12.70 1.64
C LEU A 184 18.20 12.84 0.61
N ALA A 185 18.92 11.76 0.28
CA ALA A 185 19.98 11.79 -0.71
C ALA A 185 19.45 12.19 -2.11
N VAL A 186 18.32 11.61 -2.55
CA VAL A 186 17.70 11.97 -3.83
C VAL A 186 17.14 13.39 -3.82
N ALA A 187 16.55 13.82 -2.71
CA ALA A 187 16.05 15.18 -2.52
C ALA A 187 17.19 16.21 -2.65
N LYS A 188 18.35 15.97 -2.02
CA LYS A 188 19.55 16.82 -2.14
C LYS A 188 20.02 16.99 -3.58
N VAL A 189 20.04 15.91 -4.36
CA VAL A 189 20.46 15.97 -5.77
C VAL A 189 19.49 16.79 -6.61
N LYS A 190 18.19 16.76 -6.29
CA LYS A 190 17.16 17.53 -7.02
C LYS A 190 17.09 19.00 -6.59
N HIS A 191 17.37 19.31 -5.33
CA HIS A 191 17.41 20.68 -4.82
C HIS A 191 18.85 21.22 -4.85
N GLN A 192 19.21 21.91 -5.93
CA GLN A 192 20.54 22.54 -6.10
C GLN A 192 20.76 23.80 -5.22
N SER A 193 19.73 24.29 -4.54
CA SER A 193 19.80 25.53 -3.74
C SER A 193 19.86 25.23 -2.24
N ALA A 194 20.83 25.86 -1.56
CA ALA A 194 21.19 25.72 -0.16
C ALA A 194 20.16 26.29 0.85
N GLY A 195 18.87 26.04 0.64
CA GLY A 195 17.82 26.27 1.64
C GLY A 195 17.71 25.11 2.63
N ASP A 196 16.91 25.28 3.67
CA ASP A 196 16.69 24.27 4.70
C ASP A 196 16.00 23.02 4.11
N LEU A 197 16.80 21.98 3.84
CA LEU A 197 16.39 20.77 3.14
C LEU A 197 15.25 20.02 3.86
N SER A 198 15.14 20.21 5.18
CA SER A 198 14.10 19.60 6.02
C SER A 198 12.69 20.15 5.73
N GLU A 199 12.57 21.37 5.20
CA GLU A 199 11.29 21.91 4.74
C GLU A 199 11.01 21.54 3.28
N ALA A 200 12.04 21.55 2.43
CA ALA A 200 11.88 21.21 1.01
C ALA A 200 11.55 19.73 0.75
N ILE A 201 11.94 18.80 1.64
CA ILE A 201 11.76 17.35 1.40
C ILE A 201 10.30 16.95 1.17
N GLN A 202 9.35 17.63 1.82
CA GLN A 202 7.93 17.30 1.71
C GLN A 202 7.36 17.61 0.31
N ASP A 203 7.98 18.57 -0.40
CA ASP A 203 7.51 19.06 -1.71
C ASP A 203 8.18 18.36 -2.90
N ILE A 204 9.29 17.64 -2.66
CA ILE A 204 10.00 16.89 -3.70
C ILE A 204 9.41 15.48 -3.77
N PRO A 205 8.71 15.10 -4.86
CA PRO A 205 8.12 13.78 -4.95
C PRO A 205 9.19 12.70 -5.15
N VAL A 206 9.35 11.86 -4.14
CA VAL A 206 10.21 10.66 -4.09
C VAL A 206 9.50 9.55 -3.30
N VAL A 207 9.73 8.30 -3.69
CA VAL A 207 9.29 7.11 -2.96
C VAL A 207 10.42 6.11 -2.75
N ALA A 208 10.44 5.46 -1.59
CA ALA A 208 11.42 4.46 -1.21
C ALA A 208 10.71 3.16 -0.79
N PHE A 209 11.02 2.07 -1.46
CA PHE A 209 10.39 0.76 -1.28
C PHE A 209 11.36 -0.16 -0.56
N GLY A 210 10.94 -0.72 0.58
CA GLY A 210 11.61 -1.84 1.18
C GLY A 210 11.55 -3.06 0.27
N SER A 211 12.59 -3.89 0.30
CA SER A 211 12.73 -5.05 -0.56
C SER A 211 13.26 -6.26 0.17
N ARG A 212 12.57 -7.38 -0.02
CA ARG A 212 12.96 -8.71 0.46
C ARG A 212 13.65 -9.53 -0.63
N ALA A 213 13.92 -8.95 -1.81
CA ALA A 213 14.50 -9.66 -2.94
C ALA A 213 15.86 -10.32 -2.61
N HIS A 214 16.62 -9.76 -1.67
CA HIS A 214 17.88 -10.36 -1.19
C HIS A 214 17.66 -11.67 -0.38
N LEU A 215 16.49 -11.85 0.23
CA LEU A 215 16.09 -13.06 0.96
C LEU A 215 15.52 -14.14 0.02
N GLU A 216 15.06 -13.75 -1.16
CA GLU A 216 14.44 -14.64 -2.15
C GLU A 216 15.35 -15.81 -2.50
N LYS A 217 16.66 -15.57 -2.66
CA LYS A 217 17.65 -16.61 -2.98
C LYS A 217 17.69 -17.72 -1.91
N LYS A 218 17.57 -17.37 -0.63
CA LYS A 218 17.55 -18.34 0.47
C LYS A 218 16.21 -19.09 0.54
N ALA A 219 15.10 -18.41 0.25
CA ALA A 219 13.77 -19.00 0.27
C ALA A 219 13.47 -19.91 -0.94
N LEU A 220 14.06 -19.63 -2.11
CA LEU A 220 13.90 -20.42 -3.34
C LEU A 220 14.46 -21.85 -3.20
N ALA A 221 15.48 -22.03 -2.36
CA ALA A 221 16.13 -23.32 -2.13
C ALA A 221 15.26 -24.31 -1.32
N THR A 222 14.29 -23.82 -0.55
CA THR A 222 13.51 -24.62 0.40
C THR A 222 12.04 -24.80 0.00
N ARG A 223 11.55 -24.08 -1.02
CA ARG A 223 10.14 -24.04 -1.42
C ARG A 223 9.78 -25.04 -2.53
N LYS A 224 8.54 -25.52 -2.52
CA LYS A 224 7.99 -26.38 -3.58
C LYS A 224 7.99 -25.66 -4.94
N TRP A 225 8.36 -26.39 -6.00
CA TRP A 225 8.59 -25.84 -7.34
C TRP A 225 7.41 -25.04 -7.93
N TYR A 226 6.16 -25.45 -7.66
CA TYR A 226 4.98 -24.75 -8.18
C TYR A 226 4.82 -23.35 -7.58
N ARG A 227 5.30 -23.10 -6.35
CA ARG A 227 5.30 -21.76 -5.76
C ARG A 227 6.28 -20.84 -6.48
N ASN A 228 7.40 -21.39 -6.95
CA ASN A 228 8.38 -20.65 -7.74
C ASN A 228 7.82 -20.31 -9.13
N LEU A 229 7.07 -21.24 -9.76
CA LEU A 229 6.38 -20.98 -11.02
C LEU A 229 5.34 -19.87 -10.88
N LEU A 230 4.50 -19.93 -9.84
CA LEU A 230 3.47 -18.92 -9.57
C LEU A 230 4.08 -17.54 -9.30
N MET A 231 5.16 -17.48 -8.52
CA MET A 231 5.85 -16.22 -8.22
C MET A 231 6.51 -15.63 -9.47
N LYS A 232 7.20 -16.45 -10.29
CA LYS A 232 7.75 -15.99 -11.58
C LYS A 232 6.65 -15.51 -12.53
N GLY A 233 5.53 -16.22 -12.60
CA GLY A 233 4.36 -15.81 -13.38
C GLY A 233 3.81 -14.46 -12.91
N PHE A 234 3.67 -14.26 -11.60
CA PHE A 234 3.27 -12.98 -11.03
C PHE A 234 4.23 -11.84 -11.39
N HIS A 235 5.55 -12.07 -11.30
CA HIS A 235 6.55 -11.08 -11.73
C HIS A 235 6.43 -10.71 -13.21
N VAL A 236 6.15 -11.69 -14.09
CA VAL A 236 5.91 -11.40 -15.53
C VAL A 236 4.67 -10.52 -15.69
N VAL A 237 3.58 -10.80 -14.98
CA VAL A 237 2.36 -9.98 -15.07
C VAL A 237 2.64 -8.56 -14.56
N VAL A 238 3.32 -8.40 -13.42
CA VAL A 238 3.73 -7.09 -12.89
C VAL A 238 4.58 -6.33 -13.89
N LEU A 239 5.54 -7.00 -14.54
CA LEU A 239 6.39 -6.39 -15.57
C LEU A 239 5.55 -5.88 -16.75
N LEU A 240 4.57 -6.66 -17.21
CA LEU A 240 3.70 -6.29 -18.33
C LEU A 240 2.74 -5.15 -17.96
N THR A 241 2.32 -5.03 -16.70
CA THR A 241 1.34 -4.03 -16.28
C THR A 241 1.98 -2.73 -15.80
N ALA A 242 2.97 -2.82 -14.91
CA ALA A 242 3.61 -1.66 -14.27
C ALA A 242 4.99 -1.33 -14.84
N GLY A 243 5.58 -2.20 -15.67
CA GLY A 243 6.90 -2.03 -16.25
C GLY A 243 8.06 -2.42 -15.33
N PRO A 244 9.31 -2.41 -15.82
CA PRO A 244 10.51 -2.84 -15.08
C PRO A 244 10.97 -1.82 -14.02
N GLY A 245 11.82 -2.22 -13.07
CA GLY A 245 12.52 -1.27 -12.19
C GLY A 245 12.23 -1.39 -10.69
N VAL A 246 11.35 -2.31 -10.29
CA VAL A 246 11.15 -2.69 -8.87
C VAL A 246 11.10 -4.20 -8.80
N ARG A 247 11.94 -4.82 -7.97
CA ARG A 247 11.98 -6.28 -7.82
C ARG A 247 10.92 -6.77 -6.84
N ASP A 248 10.82 -6.15 -5.67
CA ASP A 248 9.80 -6.48 -4.66
C ASP A 248 8.73 -5.39 -4.57
N THR A 249 7.65 -5.54 -5.34
CA THR A 249 6.52 -4.60 -5.27
C THR A 249 5.65 -4.83 -4.04
N GLN A 250 5.66 -6.03 -3.45
CA GLN A 250 4.69 -6.48 -2.45
C GLN A 250 5.21 -6.35 -1.01
N CYS A 251 6.35 -5.70 -0.79
CA CYS A 251 6.82 -5.41 0.57
C CYS A 251 5.93 -4.33 1.21
N GLY A 252 5.39 -4.61 2.40
CA GLY A 252 4.53 -3.67 3.13
C GLY A 252 5.28 -2.51 3.78
N PHE A 253 6.59 -2.37 3.56
CA PHE A 253 7.42 -1.31 4.13
C PHE A 253 7.82 -0.32 3.04
N LYS A 254 7.13 0.82 2.96
CA LYS A 254 7.34 1.83 1.91
C LYS A 254 7.19 3.24 2.44
N MET A 255 8.13 4.11 2.12
CA MET A 255 8.14 5.50 2.53
C MET A 255 7.87 6.43 1.35
N PHE A 256 7.07 7.45 1.61
CA PHE A 256 6.63 8.44 0.63
C PHE A 256 6.90 9.83 1.20
N THR A 257 7.39 10.71 0.35
CA THR A 257 7.28 12.16 0.60
C THR A 257 5.83 12.60 0.51
N ARG A 258 5.44 13.65 1.24
CA ARG A 258 4.07 14.21 1.19
C ARG A 258 3.63 14.54 -0.24
N ALA A 259 4.47 15.17 -1.04
CA ALA A 259 4.18 15.45 -2.45
C ALA A 259 3.94 14.19 -3.29
N ALA A 260 4.73 13.13 -3.08
CA ALA A 260 4.46 11.85 -3.76
C ALA A 260 3.14 11.23 -3.28
N ALA A 261 2.88 11.24 -1.98
CA ALA A 261 1.64 10.71 -1.42
C ALA A 261 0.39 11.44 -1.96
N ARG A 262 0.44 12.77 -2.08
CA ARG A 262 -0.61 13.60 -2.70
C ARG A 262 -0.94 13.11 -4.11
N LYS A 263 0.06 12.88 -4.96
CA LYS A 263 -0.15 12.44 -6.35
C LYS A 263 -0.62 10.98 -6.43
N LEU A 264 -0.06 10.09 -5.62
CA LEU A 264 -0.30 8.65 -5.70
C LEU A 264 -1.62 8.23 -5.07
N PHE A 265 -1.87 8.58 -3.80
CA PHE A 265 -3.02 8.07 -3.06
C PHE A 265 -4.35 8.77 -3.40
N THR A 266 -4.31 9.93 -4.05
CA THR A 266 -5.50 10.56 -4.65
C THR A 266 -5.89 9.92 -5.99
N ASN A 267 -5.01 9.14 -6.61
CA ASN A 267 -5.22 8.50 -7.91
C ASN A 267 -5.36 6.98 -7.85
N ILE A 268 -4.94 6.34 -6.76
CA ILE A 268 -5.07 4.89 -6.60
C ILE A 268 -6.55 4.44 -6.60
N ARG A 269 -6.83 3.29 -7.21
CA ARG A 269 -8.20 2.74 -7.40
C ARG A 269 -8.35 1.30 -6.95
N LEU A 270 -7.26 0.54 -6.97
CA LEU A 270 -7.21 -0.81 -6.46
C LEU A 270 -7.24 -0.78 -4.94
N LYS A 271 -8.16 -1.55 -4.36
CA LYS A 271 -8.42 -1.56 -2.92
C LYS A 271 -7.74 -2.71 -2.19
N ARG A 272 -7.32 -3.76 -2.89
CA ARG A 272 -6.81 -4.99 -2.26
C ARG A 272 -5.30 -5.08 -2.43
N TRP A 273 -4.78 -6.24 -2.80
CA TRP A 273 -3.35 -6.56 -2.75
C TRP A 273 -2.55 -5.92 -3.90
N CYS A 274 -3.19 -5.66 -5.04
CA CYS A 274 -2.49 -5.12 -6.21
C CYS A 274 -2.34 -3.59 -6.21
N PHE A 275 -2.80 -2.90 -5.17
CA PHE A 275 -2.60 -1.45 -5.00
C PHE A 275 -1.12 -1.06 -5.09
N ASP A 276 -0.21 -1.89 -4.58
CA ASP A 276 1.23 -1.69 -4.67
C ASP A 276 1.75 -1.67 -6.11
N VAL A 277 1.18 -2.50 -6.99
CA VAL A 277 1.53 -2.54 -8.42
C VAL A 277 1.01 -1.27 -9.11
N GLU A 278 -0.18 -0.80 -8.72
CA GLU A 278 -0.72 0.48 -9.18
C GLU A 278 0.14 1.67 -8.73
N LEU A 279 0.69 1.65 -7.50
CA LEU A 279 1.64 2.66 -7.03
C LEU A 279 2.88 2.74 -7.91
N VAL A 280 3.43 1.60 -8.35
CA VAL A 280 4.58 1.57 -9.29
C VAL A 280 4.18 2.17 -10.63
N TYR A 281 3.02 1.80 -11.18
CA TYR A 281 2.51 2.37 -12.42
C TYR A 281 2.34 3.89 -12.34
N LEU A 282 1.66 4.38 -11.30
CA LEU A 282 1.42 5.81 -11.08
C LEU A 282 2.72 6.58 -10.82
N SER A 283 3.66 6.00 -10.06
CA SER A 283 4.97 6.63 -9.82
C SER A 283 5.71 6.87 -11.13
N LYS A 284 5.68 5.91 -12.06
CA LYS A 284 6.26 6.07 -13.40
C LYS A 284 5.51 7.09 -14.25
N TYR A 285 4.18 7.05 -14.23
CA TYR A 285 3.36 8.03 -14.94
C TYR A 285 3.71 9.46 -14.53
N PHE A 286 3.83 9.72 -13.22
CA PHE A 286 4.21 11.02 -12.67
C PHE A 286 5.72 11.30 -12.67
N LYS A 287 6.56 10.38 -13.18
CA LYS A 287 8.03 10.48 -13.17
C LYS A 287 8.62 10.67 -11.76
N ILE A 288 7.98 10.07 -10.76
CA ILE A 288 8.43 10.04 -9.37
C ILE A 288 9.54 8.98 -9.23
N PRO A 289 10.74 9.33 -8.74
CA PRO A 289 11.80 8.37 -8.51
C PRO A 289 11.38 7.31 -7.49
N ILE A 290 11.62 6.04 -7.85
CA ILE A 290 11.41 4.89 -6.98
C ILE A 290 12.78 4.33 -6.59
N ILE A 291 13.06 4.28 -5.29
CA ILE A 291 14.29 3.71 -4.75
C ILE A 291 13.94 2.36 -4.12
N GLU A 292 14.72 1.32 -4.37
CA GLU A 292 14.52 0.00 -3.76
C GLU A 292 15.64 -0.28 -2.74
N ILE A 293 15.27 -0.53 -1.49
CA ILE A 293 16.19 -0.68 -0.35
C ILE A 293 15.99 -2.05 0.30
N SER A 294 17.07 -2.79 0.54
CA SER A 294 17.00 -4.05 1.28
C SER A 294 16.61 -3.81 2.74
N VAL A 295 15.58 -4.52 3.22
CA VAL A 295 15.08 -4.43 4.60
C VAL A 295 15.13 -5.77 5.32
N THR A 296 15.35 -5.70 6.62
CA THR A 296 15.33 -6.82 7.56
C THR A 296 13.91 -7.30 7.70
N TRP A 297 13.67 -8.53 7.26
CA TRP A 297 12.34 -9.13 7.23
C TRP A 297 12.37 -10.54 7.82
N SER A 298 11.40 -10.84 8.67
CA SER A 298 11.18 -12.16 9.25
C SER A 298 9.80 -12.71 8.87
N GLU A 299 9.70 -14.04 8.73
CA GLU A 299 8.42 -14.68 8.46
C GLU A 299 7.60 -14.75 9.75
N ILE A 300 6.44 -14.09 9.74
CA ILE A 300 5.47 -14.13 10.84
C ILE A 300 4.33 -15.06 10.44
N PRO A 301 3.97 -16.06 11.27
CA PRO A 301 2.87 -16.97 10.98
C PRO A 301 1.53 -16.22 10.91
N GLY A 302 0.55 -16.80 10.20
CA GLY A 302 -0.80 -16.23 10.08
C GLY A 302 -1.04 -15.36 8.84
N SER A 303 -0.32 -15.60 7.74
CA SER A 303 -0.52 -14.90 6.47
C SER A 303 -1.99 -14.93 6.01
N LYS A 304 -2.51 -13.77 5.62
CA LYS A 304 -3.86 -13.60 5.10
C LYS A 304 -3.95 -13.84 3.57
N VAL A 305 -2.84 -14.16 2.91
CA VAL A 305 -2.79 -14.39 1.46
C VAL A 305 -3.15 -15.85 1.15
N SER A 306 -4.32 -16.06 0.56
CA SER A 306 -4.84 -17.37 0.16
C SER A 306 -4.74 -17.62 -1.35
N ALA A 307 -5.01 -18.84 -1.81
CA ALA A 307 -5.05 -19.14 -3.26
C ALA A 307 -6.08 -18.27 -4.01
N LEU A 308 -7.23 -18.00 -3.39
CA LEU A 308 -8.24 -17.09 -3.94
C LEU A 308 -7.71 -15.65 -4.05
N SER A 309 -6.77 -15.26 -3.18
CA SER A 309 -6.12 -13.94 -3.27
C SER A 309 -5.31 -13.82 -4.56
N ILE A 310 -4.68 -14.89 -5.04
CA ILE A 310 -3.91 -14.89 -6.31
C ILE A 310 -4.84 -14.63 -7.50
N LEU A 311 -6.00 -15.28 -7.54
CA LEU A 311 -6.99 -15.05 -8.61
C LEU A 311 -7.52 -13.61 -8.59
N ASN A 312 -7.80 -13.08 -7.38
CA ASN A 312 -8.19 -11.68 -7.22
C ASN A 312 -7.09 -10.71 -7.66
N MET A 313 -5.81 -11.03 -7.41
CA MET A 313 -4.68 -10.22 -7.85
C MET A 313 -4.57 -10.20 -9.38
N LEU A 314 -4.70 -11.36 -10.03
CA LEU A 314 -4.72 -11.42 -11.51
C LEU A 314 -5.87 -10.58 -12.08
N TRP A 315 -7.06 -10.69 -11.49
CA TRP A 315 -8.21 -9.88 -11.85
C TRP A 315 -7.94 -8.37 -11.67
N GLU A 316 -7.42 -7.94 -10.51
CA GLU A 316 -7.08 -6.53 -10.26
C GLU A 316 -6.03 -5.99 -11.25
N MET A 317 -5.02 -6.79 -11.59
CA MET A 317 -4.01 -6.41 -12.59
C MET A 317 -4.59 -6.29 -14.00
N SER A 318 -5.52 -7.18 -14.39
CA SER A 318 -6.23 -7.06 -15.66
C SER A 318 -7.09 -5.80 -15.72
N LEU A 319 -7.84 -5.51 -14.64
CA LEU A 319 -8.66 -4.29 -14.53
C LEU A 319 -7.82 -3.03 -14.62
N MET A 320 -6.66 -3.01 -13.95
CA MET A 320 -5.72 -1.90 -13.96
C MET A 320 -5.12 -1.69 -15.34
N SER A 321 -4.64 -2.77 -15.96
CA SER A 321 -4.05 -2.74 -17.31
C SER A 321 -5.03 -2.17 -18.33
N VAL A 322 -6.26 -2.71 -18.37
CA VAL A 322 -7.31 -2.20 -19.27
C VAL A 322 -7.68 -0.77 -18.85
N GLY A 323 -8.03 -0.55 -17.59
CA GLY A 323 -8.50 0.74 -17.07
C GLY A 323 -7.60 1.90 -17.48
N TYR A 324 -6.29 1.79 -17.31
CA TYR A 324 -5.34 2.82 -17.73
C TYR A 324 -5.05 2.83 -19.24
N ARG A 325 -4.83 1.68 -19.88
CA ARG A 325 -4.44 1.63 -21.31
C ARG A 325 -5.52 2.14 -22.25
N ILE A 326 -6.79 1.91 -21.93
CA ILE A 326 -7.93 2.40 -22.73
C ILE A 326 -8.50 3.73 -22.20
N GLY A 327 -7.84 4.37 -21.22
CA GLY A 327 -8.18 5.71 -20.74
C GLY A 327 -9.46 5.81 -19.89
N ILE A 328 -10.03 4.69 -19.44
CA ILE A 328 -11.18 4.67 -18.52
C ILE A 328 -10.78 5.27 -17.16
N TRP A 329 -9.60 4.93 -16.67
CA TRP A 329 -9.06 5.42 -15.40
C TRP A 329 -8.22 6.67 -15.67
N LYS A 330 -8.86 7.83 -15.58
CA LYS A 330 -8.21 9.13 -15.75
C LYS A 330 -7.33 9.47 -14.55
N ILE A 331 -6.10 9.87 -14.81
CA ILE A 331 -5.19 10.32 -13.75
C ILE A 331 -5.36 11.83 -13.59
N SER A 332 -5.65 12.25 -12.36
CA SER A 332 -5.77 13.66 -11.99
C SER A 332 -4.40 14.24 -11.70
N ASN A 333 -4.10 15.37 -12.34
CA ASN A 333 -2.91 16.17 -12.08
C ASN A 333 -3.17 17.29 -11.07
N ARG A 334 -4.19 17.20 -10.20
CA ARG A 334 -4.47 18.27 -9.22
C ARG A 334 -3.23 18.57 -8.38
N GLU A 335 -2.64 19.72 -8.67
CA GLU A 335 -1.70 20.43 -7.83
C GLU A 335 -2.56 21.43 -7.05
N SER A 336 -2.74 21.18 -5.75
CA SER A 336 -3.71 21.79 -4.83
C SER A 336 -5.17 21.39 -5.00
#